data_AF-A0A355CB72-F1
#
_entry.id   AF-A0A355CB72-F1
#
_cell.length_a   1.000
_cell.length_b   1.000
_cell.length_c   1.000
_cell.angle_alpha   90.00
_cell.angle_beta   90.00
_cell.angle_gamma   90.00
#
_symmetry.space_group_name_H-M   'P 1'
#
loop_
_entity.id
_entity.type
_entity.pdbx_description
1 polymer ?
#
loop_
_entity_poly.entity_id
_entity_poly.type
_entity_poly.pdbx_seq_one_letter_code
_entity_poly.pdbx_strand_id
1 'polypeptide(L)'
;QINSISNSVFATFGIKHVITGAIMAFFLALIIIGGIKRIAKVTERLVPFMAIFYFVGALAVILFNYQNIIPSFASIFLDLFTGTAATGGFLGAGFAFAFNQGVNRGLFSNESGQGSAPIAHAAAKAHEPVSEGMVAILEPFIDTIIICFLTGLVLLSSGVWKEKLPNQFQKTDIEVLTAHYSENKPSDVSRLENHLNQTARLPLFSGKLDIKD
;
A
#
# COMPACT_ATOMS: atom_id res chain seq x y z
N GLN A 1 -7.48 2.88 4.97
CA GLN A 1 -6.75 4.16 4.88
C GLN A 1 -6.51 4.83 6.24
N ILE A 2 -7.54 5.08 7.07
CA ILE A 2 -7.39 5.76 8.38
C ILE A 2 -6.37 5.08 9.31
N ASN A 3 -6.35 3.74 9.34
CA ASN A 3 -5.39 2.98 10.15
C ASN A 3 -3.93 3.33 9.78
N SER A 4 -3.59 3.28 8.49
CA SER A 4 -2.24 3.62 8.01
C SER A 4 -1.84 5.06 8.34
N ILE A 5 -2.74 6.03 8.19
CA ILE A 5 -2.51 7.44 8.58
C ILE A 5 -2.21 7.53 10.08
N SER A 6 -3.04 6.87 10.90
CA SER A 6 -2.90 6.84 12.35
C SER A 6 -1.56 6.26 12.79
N ASN A 7 -1.09 5.20 12.12
CA ASN A 7 0.21 4.59 12.40
C ASN A 7 1.37 5.51 12.01
N SER A 8 1.33 6.12 10.82
CA SER A 8 2.37 7.06 10.39
C SER A 8 2.46 8.28 11.31
N VAL A 9 1.32 8.82 11.76
CA VAL A 9 1.28 9.96 12.68
C VAL A 9 1.79 9.58 14.07
N PHE A 10 1.44 8.38 14.56
CA PHE A 10 1.96 7.87 15.83
C PHE A 10 3.47 7.62 15.77
N ALA A 11 3.97 6.98 14.70
CA ALA A 11 5.38 6.68 14.54
C ALA A 11 6.25 7.94 14.42
N THR A 12 5.77 8.97 13.70
CA THR A 12 6.53 10.20 13.47
C THR A 12 6.41 11.21 14.61
N PHE A 13 5.23 11.33 15.23
CA PHE A 13 4.93 12.42 16.18
C PHE A 13 4.50 11.93 17.58
N GLY A 14 4.36 10.62 17.81
CA GLY A 14 3.91 10.05 19.08
C GLY A 14 2.43 10.30 19.41
N ILE A 15 1.63 10.81 18.47
CA ILE A 15 0.23 11.15 18.72
C ILE A 15 -0.61 9.88 18.77
N LYS A 16 -1.31 9.66 19.89
CA LYS A 16 -2.14 8.48 20.13
C LYS A 16 -3.20 8.30 19.03
N HIS A 17 -3.41 7.05 18.61
CA HIS A 17 -4.34 6.70 17.54
C HIS A 17 -5.77 7.24 17.71
N VAL A 18 -6.29 7.25 18.95
CA VAL A 18 -7.63 7.76 19.25
C VAL A 18 -7.77 9.24 18.90
N ILE A 19 -6.72 10.03 19.12
CA ILE A 19 -6.72 11.47 18.82
C ILE A 19 -6.72 11.67 17.30
N THR A 20 -5.82 11.00 16.57
CA THR A 20 -5.77 11.05 15.11
C THR A 20 -7.10 10.62 14.50
N GLY A 21 -7.68 9.52 14.99
CA GLY A 21 -9.00 9.03 14.57
C GLY A 21 -10.13 10.03 14.83
N ALA A 22 -10.17 10.64 16.01
CA ALA A 22 -11.20 11.63 16.35
C ALA A 22 -11.12 12.88 15.47
N ILE A 23 -9.91 13.39 15.22
CA ILE A 23 -9.70 14.55 14.34
C ILE A 23 -10.12 14.23 12.90
N MET A 24 -9.70 13.07 12.39
CA MET A 24 -10.08 12.60 11.05
C MET A 24 -11.59 12.43 10.91
N ALA A 25 -12.25 11.82 11.90
CA ALA A 25 -13.69 11.63 11.92
C ALA A 25 -14.43 12.97 11.92
N PHE A 26 -13.96 13.95 12.71
CA PHE A 26 -14.54 15.29 12.75
C PHE A 26 -14.48 15.98 11.38
N PHE A 27 -13.31 16.04 10.73
CA PHE A 27 -13.18 16.66 9.41
C PHE A 27 -13.99 15.92 8.35
N LEU A 28 -13.98 14.58 8.37
CA LEU A 28 -14.76 13.78 7.44
C LEU A 28 -16.26 14.05 7.61
N ALA A 29 -16.77 14.14 8.84
CA ALA A 29 -18.16 14.46 9.13
C ALA A 29 -18.54 15.85 8.57
N LEU A 30 -17.68 16.87 8.75
CA LEU A 30 -17.93 18.21 8.20
C LEU A 30 -18.08 18.21 6.67
N ILE A 31 -17.31 17.36 5.97
CA ILE A 31 -17.36 17.23 4.51
C ILE A 31 -18.61 16.46 4.10
N ILE A 32 -18.87 15.29 4.69
CA ILE A 32 -19.96 14.38 4.30
C ILE A 32 -21.34 14.98 4.60
N ILE A 33 -21.54 15.64 5.75
CA ILE A 33 -22.83 16.25 6.13
C ILE A 33 -23.28 17.29 5.09
N GLY A 34 -22.34 17.90 4.35
CA GLY A 34 -22.65 18.84 3.27
C GLY A 34 -23.07 18.21 1.94
N GLY A 35 -23.10 16.88 1.83
CA GLY A 35 -23.50 16.14 0.63
C GLY A 35 -22.49 16.21 -0.52
N ILE A 36 -22.88 15.62 -1.67
CA ILE A 36 -21.99 15.41 -2.83
C ILE A 36 -21.38 16.70 -3.39
N LYS A 37 -22.12 17.81 -3.37
CA LYS A 37 -21.61 19.12 -3.84
C LYS A 37 -20.45 19.62 -2.99
N ARG A 38 -20.48 19.40 -1.67
CA ARG A 38 -19.39 19.78 -0.77
C ARG A 38 -18.20 18.85 -0.93
N ILE A 39 -18.45 17.55 -1.06
CA ILE A 39 -17.41 16.56 -1.35
C ILE A 39 -16.66 16.96 -2.62
N ALA A 40 -17.36 17.16 -3.73
CA ALA A 40 -16.76 17.57 -5.00
C ALA A 40 -15.93 18.86 -4.86
N LYS A 41 -16.46 19.89 -4.18
CA LYS A 41 -15.75 21.18 -3.99
C LYS A 41 -14.50 21.09 -3.11
N VAL A 42 -14.45 20.14 -2.18
CA VAL A 42 -13.25 19.91 -1.38
C VAL A 42 -12.25 19.09 -2.19
N THR A 43 -12.70 18.01 -2.81
CA THR A 43 -11.88 17.11 -3.63
C THR A 43 -11.24 17.82 -4.82
N GLU A 44 -11.97 18.70 -5.53
CA GLU A 44 -11.45 19.45 -6.70
C GLU A 44 -10.22 20.31 -6.36
N ARG A 45 -10.08 20.73 -5.09
CA ARG A 45 -8.93 21.53 -4.63
C ARG A 45 -7.87 20.68 -3.94
N LEU A 46 -8.32 19.73 -3.13
CA LEU A 46 -7.43 18.90 -2.33
C LEU A 46 -6.62 17.94 -3.21
N VAL A 47 -7.26 17.29 -4.19
CA VAL A 47 -6.61 16.27 -5.03
C VAL A 47 -5.47 16.85 -5.88
N PRO A 48 -5.66 17.96 -6.63
CA PRO A 48 -4.56 18.54 -7.40
C PRO A 48 -3.42 19.01 -6.50
N PHE A 49 -3.75 19.63 -5.36
CA PHE A 49 -2.74 20.07 -4.39
C PHE A 49 -1.93 18.89 -3.84
N MET A 50 -2.60 17.81 -3.44
CA MET A 50 -1.96 16.58 -2.95
C MET A 50 -1.04 15.97 -4.02
N ALA A 51 -1.51 15.87 -5.27
CA ALA A 51 -0.73 15.30 -6.36
C ALA A 51 0.53 16.12 -6.65
N ILE A 52 0.41 17.45 -6.73
CA ILE A 52 1.55 18.35 -6.96
C ILE A 52 2.54 18.27 -5.81
N PHE A 53 2.06 18.34 -4.56
CA PHE A 53 2.91 18.27 -3.39
C PHE A 53 3.70 16.96 -3.33
N TYR A 54 3.01 15.83 -3.58
CA TYR A 54 3.65 14.53 -3.64
C TYR A 54 4.67 14.44 -4.79
N PHE A 55 4.29 14.89 -5.98
CA PHE A 55 5.17 14.87 -7.15
C PHE A 55 6.47 15.64 -6.90
N VAL A 56 6.38 16.85 -6.34
CA VAL A 56 7.55 17.68 -6.01
C VAL A 56 8.41 17.00 -4.94
N GLY A 57 7.81 16.45 -3.89
CA GLY A 57 8.54 15.73 -2.84
C GLY A 57 9.24 14.48 -3.37
N ALA A 58 8.56 13.69 -4.20
CA ALA A 58 9.13 12.52 -4.84
C ALA A 58 10.30 12.89 -5.76
N LEU A 59 10.12 13.93 -6.58
CA LEU A 59 11.18 14.41 -7.45
C LEU A 59 12.39 14.92 -6.65
N ALA A 60 12.17 15.60 -5.53
CA ALA A 60 13.24 16.05 -4.65
C ALA A 60 14.09 14.88 -4.13
N VAL A 61 13.46 13.79 -3.68
CA VAL A 61 14.17 12.58 -3.22
C VAL A 61 14.91 11.89 -4.36
N ILE A 62 14.25 11.73 -5.52
CA ILE A 62 14.84 11.09 -6.70
C ILE A 62 16.06 11.87 -7.20
N LEU A 63 15.98 13.21 -7.29
CA LEU A 63 17.08 14.05 -7.73
C LEU A 63 18.23 14.07 -6.71
N PHE A 64 17.94 14.02 -5.40
CA PHE A 64 18.97 13.86 -4.38
C PHE A 64 19.73 12.53 -4.52
N ASN A 65 19.04 11.49 -5.01
CA ASN A 65 19.59 10.16 -5.25
C ASN A 65 19.79 9.86 -6.75
N TYR A 66 20.12 10.87 -7.57
CA TYR A 66 20.11 10.75 -9.03
C TYR A 66 20.98 9.61 -9.59
N GLN A 67 22.09 9.29 -8.90
CA GLN A 67 23.00 8.20 -9.27
C GLN A 67 22.30 6.83 -9.25
N ASN A 68 21.28 6.68 -8.40
CA ASN A 68 20.52 5.45 -8.25
C ASN A 68 19.31 5.36 -9.18
N ILE A 69 19.02 6.37 -10.02
CA ILE A 69 17.88 6.33 -10.96
C ILE A 69 18.01 5.19 -11.95
N ILE A 70 19.14 5.13 -12.68
CA ILE A 70 19.39 4.09 -13.70
C ILE A 70 19.48 2.70 -13.04
N PRO A 71 20.24 2.50 -11.94
CA PRO A 71 20.23 1.23 -11.21
C PRO A 71 18.84 0.81 -10.75
N SER A 72 18.03 1.73 -10.21
CA SER A 72 16.68 1.43 -9.75
C SER A 72 15.78 0.97 -10.90
N PHE A 73 15.85 1.65 -12.05
CA PHE A 73 15.07 1.26 -13.22
C PHE A 73 15.50 -0.11 -13.76
N ALA A 74 16.81 -0.38 -13.77
CA ALA A 74 17.34 -1.68 -14.15
C ALA A 74 16.88 -2.78 -13.18
N SER A 75 16.92 -2.53 -11.87
CA SER A 75 16.46 -3.47 -10.83
C SER A 75 15.00 -3.89 -11.00
N ILE A 76 14.11 -2.99 -11.42
CA ILE A 76 12.70 -3.33 -11.68
C ILE A 76 12.60 -4.50 -12.68
N PHE A 77 13.42 -4.52 -13.73
CA PHE A 77 13.39 -5.60 -14.71
C PHE A 77 14.32 -6.76 -14.34
N LEU A 78 15.53 -6.47 -13.88
CA LEU A 78 16.53 -7.48 -13.56
C LEU A 78 16.09 -8.35 -12.39
N ASP A 79 15.69 -7.77 -11.25
CA ASP A 79 15.34 -8.55 -10.05
C ASP A 79 14.07 -9.41 -10.27
N LEU A 80 13.23 -9.04 -11.24
CA LEU A 80 12.07 -9.82 -11.69
C LEU A 80 12.47 -11.09 -12.48
N PHE A 81 13.62 -11.08 -13.18
CA PHE A 81 14.10 -12.19 -14.01
C PHE A 81 15.35 -12.90 -13.44
N THR A 82 16.06 -12.27 -12.50
CA THR A 82 17.27 -12.79 -11.84
C THR A 82 16.97 -13.09 -10.38
N GLY A 83 16.02 -13.98 -10.13
CA GLY A 83 15.93 -14.63 -8.82
C GLY A 83 17.23 -15.38 -8.54
N THR A 84 17.92 -15.01 -7.49
CA THR A 84 19.02 -15.79 -6.93
C THR A 84 18.47 -17.15 -6.49
N ALA A 85 18.58 -18.18 -7.33
CA ALA A 85 18.32 -19.56 -6.93
C ALA A 85 18.96 -20.55 -7.91
N ALA A 86 19.79 -21.43 -7.36
CA ALA A 86 20.40 -22.57 -8.01
C ALA A 86 19.39 -23.66 -8.50
N THR A 87 18.10 -23.35 -8.60
CA THR A 87 17.03 -24.30 -8.97
C THR A 87 15.78 -23.50 -9.37
N GLY A 88 15.39 -23.52 -10.65
CA GLY A 88 14.39 -22.63 -11.26
C GLY A 88 12.96 -22.60 -10.70
N GLY A 89 12.64 -23.37 -9.65
CA GLY A 89 11.35 -23.31 -8.96
C GLY A 89 11.12 -22.02 -8.16
N PHE A 90 12.18 -21.43 -7.60
CA PHE A 90 12.09 -20.18 -6.83
C PHE A 90 11.97 -18.94 -7.72
N LEU A 91 12.51 -18.99 -8.94
CA LEU A 91 12.37 -17.96 -9.97
C LEU A 91 10.89 -17.76 -10.35
N GLY A 92 10.20 -18.87 -10.66
CA GLY A 92 8.77 -18.82 -11.00
C GLY A 92 7.89 -18.37 -9.83
N ALA A 93 8.17 -18.84 -8.61
CA ALA A 93 7.43 -18.46 -7.41
C ALA A 93 7.62 -16.98 -7.05
N GLY A 94 8.85 -16.46 -7.12
CA GLY A 94 9.16 -15.05 -6.88
C GLY A 94 8.52 -14.12 -7.91
N PHE A 95 8.61 -14.48 -9.19
CA PHE A 95 7.93 -13.74 -10.25
C PHE A 95 6.40 -13.75 -10.06
N ALA A 96 5.81 -14.92 -9.83
CA ALA A 96 4.37 -15.04 -9.60
C ALA A 96 3.93 -14.24 -8.38
N PHE A 97 4.71 -14.26 -7.29
CA PHE A 97 4.42 -13.46 -6.11
C PHE A 97 4.48 -11.96 -6.40
N ALA A 98 5.57 -11.48 -7.00
CA ALA A 98 5.73 -10.07 -7.36
C ALA A 98 4.65 -9.59 -8.33
N PHE A 99 4.32 -10.40 -9.34
CA PHE A 99 3.26 -10.12 -10.31
C PHE A 99 1.89 -10.04 -9.64
N ASN A 100 1.50 -11.06 -8.86
CA ASN A 100 0.22 -11.06 -8.14
C ASN A 100 0.13 -9.89 -7.16
N GLN A 101 1.20 -9.60 -6.41
CA GLN A 101 1.22 -8.48 -5.48
C GLN A 101 1.13 -7.13 -6.21
N GLY A 102 1.81 -6.99 -7.36
CA GLY A 102 1.76 -5.82 -8.22
C GLY A 102 0.36 -5.59 -8.81
N VAL A 103 -0.25 -6.62 -9.39
CA VAL A 103 -1.62 -6.56 -9.93
C VAL A 103 -2.61 -6.24 -8.81
N ASN A 104 -2.55 -6.94 -7.68
CA ASN A 104 -3.47 -6.71 -6.56
C ASN A 104 -3.37 -5.27 -6.02
N ARG A 105 -2.14 -4.73 -5.88
CA ARG A 105 -1.96 -3.34 -5.42
C ARG A 105 -2.38 -2.33 -6.50
N GLY A 106 -2.10 -2.62 -7.76
CA GLY A 106 -2.50 -1.77 -8.89
C GLY A 106 -4.02 -1.63 -8.99
N LEU A 107 -4.73 -2.77 -9.01
CA LEU A 107 -6.20 -2.80 -9.03
C LEU A 107 -6.84 -2.10 -7.82
N PHE A 108 -6.20 -2.19 -6.65
CA PHE A 108 -6.67 -1.51 -5.45
C PHE A 108 -6.38 0.00 -5.45
N SER A 109 -5.28 0.44 -6.08
CA SER A 109 -4.89 1.86 -6.13
C SER A 109 -5.79 2.66 -7.07
N ASN A 110 -6.03 2.13 -8.27
CA ASN A 110 -6.78 2.82 -9.31
C ASN A 110 -8.24 2.35 -9.47
N GLU A 111 -8.70 1.51 -8.54
CA GLU A 111 -10.07 0.95 -8.52
C GLU A 111 -10.50 0.24 -9.81
N SER A 112 -9.53 -0.22 -10.62
CA SER A 112 -9.82 -0.82 -11.92
C SER A 112 -10.55 -2.17 -11.76
N GLY A 113 -11.63 -2.33 -12.52
CA GLY A 113 -12.48 -3.52 -12.44
C GLY A 113 -13.38 -3.61 -11.20
N GLN A 114 -13.36 -2.63 -10.29
CA GLN A 114 -14.22 -2.63 -9.08
C GLN A 114 -15.62 -2.03 -9.32
N GLY A 115 -15.80 -1.25 -10.39
CA GLY A 115 -17.09 -0.66 -10.75
C GLY A 115 -17.53 0.53 -9.87
N SER A 116 -16.68 1.01 -8.97
CA SER A 116 -16.91 2.20 -8.13
C SER A 116 -16.72 3.52 -8.88
N ALA A 117 -15.68 3.65 -9.70
CA ALA A 117 -15.39 4.87 -10.46
C ALA A 117 -16.58 5.36 -11.34
N PRO A 118 -17.30 4.49 -12.08
CA PRO A 118 -18.49 4.91 -12.83
C PRO A 118 -19.58 5.58 -11.99
N ILE A 119 -19.67 5.29 -10.69
CA ILE A 119 -20.67 5.93 -9.80
C ILE A 119 -20.39 7.43 -9.68
N ALA A 120 -19.11 7.81 -9.57
CA ALA A 120 -18.70 9.21 -9.49
C ALA A 120 -18.87 9.91 -10.85
N HIS A 121 -18.42 9.27 -11.93
CA HIS A 121 -18.54 9.81 -13.29
C HIS A 121 -20.00 9.95 -13.75
N ALA A 122 -20.91 9.10 -13.29
CA ALA A 122 -22.35 9.23 -13.58
C ALA A 122 -22.97 10.51 -13.00
N ALA A 123 -22.35 11.10 -11.97
CA ALA A 123 -22.77 12.38 -11.41
C ALA A 123 -22.16 13.60 -12.13
N ALA A 124 -21.20 13.38 -13.04
CA ALA A 124 -20.56 14.44 -13.81
C ALA A 124 -21.47 15.00 -14.90
N LYS A 125 -21.35 16.30 -15.18
CA LYS A 125 -22.09 16.96 -16.26
C LYS A 125 -21.26 16.93 -17.54
N ALA A 126 -21.25 15.79 -18.21
CA ALA A 126 -20.64 15.64 -19.53
C ALA A 126 -21.67 15.81 -20.65
N HIS A 127 -21.25 16.40 -21.78
CA HIS A 127 -22.10 16.53 -22.97
C HIS A 127 -22.32 15.17 -23.64
N GLU A 128 -21.29 14.33 -23.62
CA GLU A 128 -21.27 13.02 -24.27
C GLU A 128 -20.61 11.99 -23.33
N PRO A 129 -21.15 10.75 -23.22
CA PRO A 129 -20.57 9.71 -22.38
C PRO A 129 -19.11 9.38 -22.74
N VAL A 130 -18.75 9.50 -24.01
CA VAL A 130 -17.39 9.24 -24.51
C VAL A 130 -16.39 10.24 -23.92
N SER A 131 -16.78 11.53 -23.82
CA SER A 131 -15.92 12.55 -23.20
C SER A 131 -15.62 12.23 -21.74
N GLU A 132 -16.63 11.76 -20.99
CA GLU A 132 -16.42 11.37 -19.59
C GLU A 132 -15.59 10.10 -19.48
N GLY A 133 -15.77 9.14 -20.41
CA GLY A 133 -14.93 7.94 -20.49
C GLY A 133 -13.45 8.25 -20.72
N MET A 134 -13.14 9.27 -21.52
CA MET A 134 -11.75 9.73 -21.72
C MET A 134 -11.16 10.37 -20.46
N VAL A 135 -11.97 11.09 -19.68
CA VAL A 135 -11.56 11.65 -18.38
C VAL A 135 -11.32 10.52 -17.37
N ALA A 136 -12.18 9.51 -17.34
CA ALA A 136 -12.02 8.36 -16.45
C ALA A 136 -10.71 7.58 -16.69
N ILE A 137 -10.22 7.51 -17.94
CA ILE A 137 -8.92 6.88 -18.25
C ILE A 137 -7.73 7.67 -17.66
N LEU A 138 -7.90 8.99 -17.45
CA LEU A 138 -6.84 9.81 -16.87
C LEU A 138 -6.57 9.46 -15.40
N GLU A 139 -7.56 8.95 -14.68
CA GLU A 139 -7.44 8.57 -13.26
C GLU A 139 -6.36 7.48 -13.04
N PRO A 140 -6.45 6.28 -13.65
CA PRO A 140 -5.41 5.26 -13.51
C PRO A 140 -4.07 5.70 -14.11
N PHE A 141 -4.06 6.55 -15.14
CA PHE A 141 -2.82 7.08 -15.71
C PHE A 141 -2.06 7.95 -14.70
N ILE A 142 -2.75 8.93 -14.09
CA ILE A 142 -2.13 9.79 -13.08
C ILE A 142 -1.76 8.98 -11.83
N ASP A 143 -2.67 8.17 -11.31
CA ASP A 143 -2.43 7.42 -10.07
C ASP A 143 -1.34 6.35 -10.23
N THR A 144 -1.48 5.46 -11.21
CA THR A 144 -0.60 4.30 -11.32
C THR A 144 0.68 4.61 -12.10
N ILE A 145 0.57 5.21 -13.27
CA ILE A 145 1.72 5.41 -14.18
C ILE A 145 2.61 6.55 -13.72
N ILE A 146 2.04 7.60 -13.12
CA ILE A 146 2.81 8.74 -12.63
C ILE A 146 3.11 8.59 -11.13
N ILE A 147 2.08 8.65 -10.29
CA ILE A 147 2.27 8.78 -8.83
C ILE A 147 2.88 7.51 -8.23
N CYS A 148 2.28 6.34 -8.45
CA CYS A 148 2.78 5.08 -7.91
C CYS A 148 4.13 4.67 -8.49
N PHE A 149 4.38 4.95 -9.79
CA PHE A 149 5.71 4.75 -10.38
C PHE A 149 6.78 5.61 -9.69
N LEU A 150 6.48 6.89 -9.44
CA LEU A 150 7.38 7.77 -8.67
C LEU A 150 7.58 7.26 -7.25
N THR A 151 6.54 6.75 -6.57
CA THR A 151 6.68 6.11 -5.26
C THR A 151 7.67 4.94 -5.31
N GLY A 152 7.56 4.07 -6.32
CA GLY A 152 8.47 2.95 -6.52
C GLY A 152 9.92 3.41 -6.74
N LEU A 153 10.13 4.42 -7.58
CA LEU A 153 11.45 5.01 -7.81
C LEU A 153 12.01 5.69 -6.56
N VAL A 154 11.21 6.39 -5.78
CA VAL A 154 11.63 6.97 -4.49
C VAL A 154 12.14 5.87 -3.56
N LEU A 155 11.40 4.77 -3.42
CA LEU A 155 11.81 3.65 -2.57
C LEU A 155 13.11 3.01 -3.05
N LEU A 156 13.24 2.72 -4.35
CA LEU A 156 14.42 2.08 -4.90
C LEU A 156 15.66 3.00 -4.86
N SER A 157 15.51 4.25 -5.28
CA SER A 157 16.62 5.20 -5.39
C SER A 157 17.16 5.65 -4.04
N SER A 158 16.31 5.76 -3.02
CA SER A 158 16.73 6.08 -1.65
C SER A 158 17.41 4.92 -0.94
N GLY A 159 17.22 3.67 -1.40
CA GLY A 159 17.84 2.48 -0.81
C GLY A 159 17.24 2.02 0.52
N VAL A 160 16.24 2.73 1.06
CA VAL A 160 15.58 2.42 2.33
C VAL A 160 14.93 1.04 2.36
N TRP A 161 14.61 0.48 1.20
CA TRP A 161 14.05 -0.86 1.06
C TRP A 161 15.01 -1.98 1.51
N LYS A 162 16.32 -1.68 1.65
CA LYS A 162 17.34 -2.60 2.18
C LYS A 162 17.52 -2.48 3.68
N GLU A 163 16.94 -1.47 4.32
CA GLU A 163 17.10 -1.21 5.74
C GLU A 163 16.06 -1.96 6.56
N LYS A 164 16.48 -2.53 7.70
CA LYS A 164 15.56 -3.12 8.68
C LYS A 164 15.07 -2.01 9.60
N LEU A 165 13.84 -1.56 9.40
CA LEU A 165 13.19 -0.60 10.29
C LEU A 165 12.49 -1.34 11.44
N PRO A 166 12.67 -0.91 12.71
CA PRO A 166 11.90 -1.45 13.82
C PRO A 166 10.42 -1.07 13.61
N ASN A 167 9.60 -2.06 13.34
CA ASN A 167 8.18 -1.86 13.09
C ASN A 167 7.37 -2.25 14.34
N GLN A 168 6.55 -1.34 14.84
CA GLN A 168 5.61 -1.66 15.92
C GLN A 168 4.32 -2.18 15.29
N PHE A 169 4.15 -3.50 15.29
CA PHE A 169 2.93 -4.13 14.82
C PHE A 169 1.77 -3.82 15.77
N GLN A 170 0.59 -3.57 15.21
CA GLN A 170 -0.60 -3.37 16.04
C GLN A 170 -0.92 -4.67 16.77
N LYS A 171 -1.33 -4.58 18.04
CA LYS A 171 -1.71 -5.76 18.84
C LYS A 171 -2.84 -6.58 18.18
N THR A 172 -3.66 -5.97 17.33
CA THR A 172 -4.74 -6.63 16.56
C THR A 172 -4.24 -7.51 15.42
N ASP A 173 -3.02 -7.26 14.93
CA ASP A 173 -2.45 -7.96 13.78
C ASP A 173 -1.55 -9.13 14.22
N ILE A 174 -1.39 -9.32 15.54
CA ILE A 174 -0.56 -10.36 16.14
C ILE A 174 -1.45 -11.57 16.47
N GLU A 175 -1.20 -12.69 15.78
CA GLU A 175 -1.73 -13.99 16.17
C GLU A 175 -0.72 -14.72 17.05
N VAL A 176 -1.14 -15.09 18.27
CA VAL A 176 -0.30 -15.89 19.18
C VAL A 176 -0.71 -17.35 19.03
N LEU A 177 0.22 -18.20 18.61
CA LEU A 177 0.01 -19.63 18.46
C LEU A 177 0.22 -20.38 19.78
N THR A 178 -0.48 -21.51 19.96
CA THR A 178 -0.41 -22.31 21.20
C THR A 178 0.94 -22.99 21.42
N ALA A 179 1.66 -23.31 20.35
CA ALA A 179 2.94 -24.01 20.40
C ALA A 179 4.09 -23.11 19.93
N HIS A 180 5.31 -23.47 20.33
CA HIS A 180 6.53 -22.85 19.85
C HIS A 180 6.97 -23.52 18.54
N TYR A 181 7.18 -22.73 17.49
CA TYR A 181 7.65 -23.19 16.18
C TYR A 181 9.05 -22.64 15.93
N SER A 182 9.98 -23.49 15.50
CA SER A 182 11.37 -23.09 15.24
C SER A 182 11.71 -23.18 13.76
N GLU A 183 12.37 -22.16 13.21
CA GLU A 183 12.90 -22.16 11.84
C GLU A 183 13.92 -23.28 11.59
N ASN A 184 14.55 -23.79 12.66
CA ASN A 184 15.55 -24.85 12.59
C ASN A 184 14.94 -26.25 12.38
N LYS A 185 13.61 -26.40 12.45
CA LYS A 185 12.93 -27.68 12.32
C LYS A 185 12.06 -27.70 11.05
N PRO A 186 12.42 -28.48 10.02
CA PRO A 186 11.70 -28.48 8.73
C PRO A 186 10.19 -28.75 8.85
N SER A 187 9.78 -29.61 9.81
CA SER A 187 8.36 -29.92 10.05
C SER A 187 7.56 -28.71 10.56
N ASP A 188 8.21 -27.83 11.33
CA ASP A 188 7.55 -26.67 11.92
C ASP A 188 7.43 -25.56 10.89
N VAL A 189 8.44 -25.41 10.02
CA VAL A 189 8.40 -24.51 8.86
C VAL A 189 7.22 -24.87 7.94
N SER A 190 7.07 -26.13 7.55
CA SER A 190 5.93 -26.54 6.70
C SER A 190 4.57 -26.35 7.36
N ARG A 191 4.48 -26.52 8.69
CA ARG A 191 3.24 -26.26 9.45
C ARG A 191 2.90 -24.77 9.48
N LEU A 192 3.90 -23.92 9.69
CA LEU A 192 3.75 -22.47 9.70
C LEU A 192 3.38 -21.96 8.31
N GLU A 193 4.02 -22.47 7.26
CA GLU A 193 3.72 -22.17 5.86
C GLU A 193 2.26 -22.50 5.52
N ASN A 194 1.77 -23.69 5.91
CA ASN A 194 0.37 -24.06 5.68
C ASN A 194 -0.62 -23.17 6.45
N HIS A 195 -0.24 -22.70 7.63
CA HIS A 195 -1.06 -21.77 8.41
C HIS A 195 -1.14 -20.39 7.74
N LEU A 196 -0.01 -19.85 7.29
CA LEU A 196 0.08 -18.57 6.59
C LEU A 196 -0.66 -18.60 5.24
N ASN A 197 -0.55 -19.72 4.52
CA ASN A 197 -1.26 -19.96 3.25
C ASN A 197 -2.74 -20.33 3.44
N GLN A 198 -3.24 -20.34 4.68
CA GLN A 198 -4.62 -20.66 5.04
C GLN A 198 -5.07 -22.08 4.62
N THR A 199 -4.15 -22.99 4.31
CA THR A 199 -4.44 -24.37 3.91
C THR A 199 -4.69 -25.27 5.12
N ALA A 200 -3.99 -25.04 6.24
CA ALA A 200 -4.23 -25.72 7.51
C ALA A 200 -3.91 -24.80 8.70
N ARG A 201 -4.92 -24.40 9.46
CA ARG A 201 -4.75 -23.46 10.58
C ARG A 201 -4.17 -24.14 11.82
N LEU A 202 -3.19 -23.48 12.44
CA LEU A 202 -2.65 -23.87 13.73
C LEU A 202 -3.53 -23.35 14.87
N PRO A 203 -3.56 -24.03 16.03
CA PRO A 203 -4.38 -23.61 17.16
C PRO A 203 -3.86 -22.31 17.78
N LEU A 204 -4.73 -21.30 17.82
CA LEU A 204 -4.47 -20.03 18.49
C LEU A 204 -4.43 -20.21 20.01
N PHE A 205 -3.53 -19.50 20.67
CA PHE A 205 -3.44 -19.48 22.13
C PHE A 205 -4.68 -18.80 22.72
N SER A 206 -5.41 -19.53 23.57
CA SER A 206 -6.65 -19.05 24.21
C SER A 206 -6.48 -18.67 25.69
N GLY A 207 -5.25 -18.74 26.21
CA GLY A 207 -4.95 -18.42 27.60
C GLY A 207 -4.79 -16.91 27.87
N LYS A 208 -4.45 -16.56 29.11
CA LYS A 208 -4.07 -15.18 29.47
C LYS A 208 -2.59 -14.96 29.14
N LEU A 209 -2.31 -13.99 28.27
CA LEU A 209 -0.96 -13.48 28.02
C LEU A 209 -0.70 -12.29 28.94
N ASP A 210 0.32 -12.40 29.78
CA ASP A 210 0.85 -11.26 30.54
C ASP A 210 1.95 -10.61 29.70
N ILE A 211 1.56 -9.61 28.91
CA ILE A 211 2.48 -8.90 28.01
C ILE A 211 3.12 -7.77 28.82
N LYS A 212 4.39 -7.93 29.19
CA LYS A 212 5.19 -6.85 29.76
C LYS A 212 5.72 -5.99 28.63
N ASP A 213 5.22 -4.76 28.54
CA ASP A 213 5.69 -3.73 27.61
C ASP A 213 7.13 -3.29 27.96
#